data_AF-A0A3D4B2Q4-F1
#
_entry.id   AF-A0A3D4B2Q4-F1
#
_cell.length_a   1.000
_cell.length_b   1.000
_cell.length_c   1.000
_cell.angle_alpha   90.00
_cell.angle_beta   90.00
_cell.angle_gamma   90.00
#
_symmetry.space_group_name_H-M   'P 1'
#
loop_
_entity.id
_entity.type
_entity.pdbx_description
1 polymer ?
#
loop_
_entity_poly.entity_id
_entity_poly.type
_entity_poly.pdbx_seq_one_letter_code
_entity_poly.pdbx_strand_id
1 'polypeptide(L)'
;MSTGSGLTADQKAQFDEQGYFIIDEFLTLEEVDGVRNEITTIMDRYPDVPEELVQIEPAVGRGEITLDRVELGVRKLFRMARHNDFFRALAFHPKMVGIAEALVGPDVSLFQSMLL
;
A
#
# COMPACT_ATOMS: atom_id res chain seq x y z
N MET A 1 -2.26 -4.00 -31.69
CA MET A 1 -1.97 -4.60 -30.37
C MET A 1 -2.28 -3.51 -29.35
N SER A 2 -3.41 -3.59 -28.67
CA SER A 2 -3.85 -2.56 -27.71
C SER A 2 -3.14 -2.81 -26.39
N THR A 3 -2.16 -1.99 -26.05
CA THR A 3 -1.54 -1.94 -24.71
C THR A 3 -2.56 -1.30 -23.77
N GLY A 4 -3.51 -2.12 -23.30
CA GLY A 4 -4.69 -1.69 -22.56
C GLY A 4 -4.32 -1.11 -21.20
N SER A 5 -4.55 0.18 -21.02
CA SER A 5 -4.26 0.98 -19.83
C SER A 5 -4.95 0.53 -18.53
N GLY A 6 -5.68 -0.58 -18.51
CA GLY A 6 -6.51 -1.03 -17.37
C GLY A 6 -7.61 -0.03 -16.96
N LEU A 7 -7.66 1.14 -17.59
CA LEU A 7 -8.47 2.29 -17.24
C LEU A 7 -9.54 2.47 -18.33
N THR A 8 -10.81 2.49 -17.92
CA THR A 8 -11.92 2.75 -18.84
C THR A 8 -12.05 4.25 -19.14
N ALA A 9 -12.74 4.59 -20.24
CA ALA A 9 -13.04 5.98 -20.56
C ALA A 9 -13.84 6.68 -19.45
N ASP A 10 -14.79 5.96 -18.85
CA ASP A 10 -15.61 6.48 -17.75
C ASP A 10 -14.78 6.73 -16.49
N GLN A 11 -13.86 5.82 -16.15
CA GLN A 11 -12.93 6.02 -15.03
C GLN A 11 -11.99 7.22 -15.27
N LYS A 12 -11.52 7.41 -16.51
CA LYS A 12 -10.71 8.58 -16.87
C LYS A 12 -11.51 9.88 -16.74
N ALA A 13 -12.74 9.90 -17.23
CA ALA A 13 -13.63 11.05 -17.12
C ALA A 13 -13.95 11.38 -15.65
N GLN A 14 -14.24 10.37 -14.83
CA GLN A 14 -14.46 10.54 -13.40
C GLN A 14 -13.21 11.11 -12.70
N PHE A 15 -12.02 10.59 -13.02
CA PHE A 15 -10.77 11.11 -12.46
C PHE A 15 -10.56 12.58 -12.84
N ASP A 16 -10.82 12.95 -14.10
CA ASP A 16 -10.65 14.33 -14.56
C ASP A 16 -11.63 15.30 -13.89
N GLU A 17 -12.86 14.86 -13.59
CA GLU A 17 -13.90 15.69 -12.96
C GLU A 17 -13.76 15.73 -11.43
N GLN A 18 -13.43 14.60 -10.79
CA GLN A 18 -13.55 14.41 -9.34
C GLN A 18 -12.20 14.23 -8.64
N GLY A 19 -11.13 13.99 -9.39
CA GLY A 19 -9.79 13.71 -8.85
C GLY A 19 -9.60 12.30 -8.30
N TYR A 20 -10.59 11.40 -8.44
CA TYR A 20 -10.51 10.01 -8.02
C TYR A 20 -11.48 9.10 -8.79
N PHE A 21 -11.25 7.80 -8.72
CA PHE A 21 -12.20 6.75 -9.12
C PHE A 21 -11.92 5.48 -8.30
N ILE A 22 -12.85 4.51 -8.36
CA ILE A 22 -12.75 3.25 -7.62
C ILE A 22 -12.57 2.10 -8.62
N ILE A 23 -11.69 1.15 -8.27
CA ILE A 23 -11.60 -0.14 -8.94
C ILE A 23 -11.94 -1.22 -7.91
N ASP A 24 -13.11 -1.81 -8.06
CA ASP A 24 -13.50 -2.97 -7.27
C ASP A 24 -12.66 -4.19 -7.67
N GLU A 25 -12.40 -5.06 -6.70
CA GLU A 25 -11.70 -6.34 -6.92
C GLU A 25 -10.34 -6.18 -7.63
N PHE A 26 -9.64 -5.07 -7.36
CA PHE A 26 -8.33 -4.79 -7.96
C PHE A 26 -7.30 -5.89 -7.65
N LEU A 27 -7.29 -6.33 -6.39
CA LEU A 27 -6.54 -7.49 -5.91
C LEU A 27 -7.50 -8.68 -5.74
N THR A 28 -6.99 -9.86 -6.05
CA THR A 28 -7.63 -11.13 -5.68
C THR A 28 -7.63 -11.32 -4.16
N LEU A 29 -8.52 -12.18 -3.67
CA LEU A 29 -8.56 -12.50 -2.23
C LEU A 29 -7.23 -13.07 -1.71
N GLU A 30 -6.53 -13.85 -2.54
CA GLU A 30 -5.20 -14.38 -2.21
C GLU A 30 -4.15 -13.26 -2.06
N GLU A 31 -4.15 -12.28 -2.97
CA GLU A 31 -3.27 -11.11 -2.86
C GLU A 31 -3.60 -10.26 -1.62
N VAL A 32 -4.89 -10.11 -1.30
CA VAL A 32 -5.34 -9.42 -0.08
C VAL A 32 -4.83 -10.13 1.17
N ASP A 33 -4.95 -11.45 1.23
CA ASP A 33 -4.44 -12.23 2.36
C ASP A 33 -2.91 -12.22 2.42
N GLY A 34 -2.22 -12.18 1.28
CA GLY A 34 -0.79 -11.95 1.19
C GLY A 34 -0.36 -10.62 1.84
N VAL A 35 -1.08 -9.53 1.55
CA VAL A 35 -0.83 -8.22 2.18
C VAL A 35 -0.98 -8.30 3.70
N ARG A 36 -2.05 -8.93 4.19
CA ARG A 36 -2.30 -9.09 5.62
C ARG A 36 -1.20 -9.89 6.31
N ASN A 37 -0.81 -11.01 5.71
CA ASN A 37 0.22 -11.89 6.25
C ASN A 37 1.59 -11.20 6.28
N GLU A 38 1.91 -10.39 5.28
CA GLU A 38 3.17 -9.65 5.26
C GLU A 38 3.21 -8.56 6.34
N ILE A 39 2.09 -7.85 6.58
CA ILE A 39 1.96 -6.91 7.70
C ILE A 39 2.21 -7.63 9.03
N THR A 40 1.54 -8.76 9.26
CA THR A 40 1.76 -9.59 10.46
C THR A 40 3.22 -10.00 10.60
N THR A 41 3.85 -10.49 9.53
CA THR A 41 5.26 -10.92 9.53
C THR A 41 6.23 -9.78 9.88
N ILE A 42 5.94 -8.56 9.42
CA ILE A 42 6.71 -7.38 9.82
C ILE A 42 6.52 -7.10 11.31
N MET A 43 5.28 -7.14 11.79
CA MET A 43 4.94 -6.79 13.16
C MET A 43 5.35 -7.83 14.20
N ASP A 44 5.47 -9.10 13.82
CA ASP A 44 6.03 -10.17 14.67
C ASP A 44 7.51 -9.92 15.01
N ARG A 45 8.20 -9.09 14.23
CA ARG A 45 9.59 -8.67 14.49
C ARG A 45 9.67 -7.37 15.28
N TYR A 46 8.57 -6.72 15.62
CA TYR A 46 8.58 -5.52 16.43
C TYR A 46 9.03 -5.85 17.88
N PRO A 47 9.91 -5.07 18.51
CA PRO A 47 10.39 -3.72 18.14
C PRO A 47 11.68 -3.68 17.32
N ASP A 48 12.18 -4.81 16.81
CA ASP A 48 13.46 -4.87 16.08
C ASP A 48 13.39 -4.27 14.66
N VAL A 49 12.18 -3.90 14.21
CA VAL A 49 11.97 -3.14 12.97
C VAL A 49 12.39 -1.68 13.18
N PRO A 50 13.16 -1.05 12.27
CA PRO A 50 13.56 0.34 12.41
C PRO A 50 12.39 1.29 12.69
N GLU A 51 12.53 2.16 13.69
CA GLU A 51 11.48 3.07 14.16
C GLU A 51 10.97 4.01 13.03
N GLU A 52 11.84 4.38 12.09
CA GLU A 52 11.45 5.21 10.94
C GLU A 52 10.48 4.51 9.97
N LEU A 53 10.32 3.18 10.09
CA LEU A 53 9.47 2.36 9.24
C LEU A 53 8.13 2.03 9.88
N VAL A 54 7.99 2.15 11.20
CA VAL A 54 6.76 1.78 11.93
C VAL A 54 6.32 2.91 12.84
N GLN A 55 5.11 3.41 12.63
CA GLN A 55 4.44 4.30 13.57
C GLN A 55 3.42 3.52 14.38
N ILE A 56 3.62 3.47 15.69
CA ILE A 56 2.66 2.91 16.65
C ILE A 56 1.77 4.02 17.22
N GLU A 57 0.54 3.66 17.60
CA GLU A 57 -0.37 4.51 18.35
C GLU A 57 0.32 5.01 19.62
N PRO A 58 0.42 6.34 19.84
CA PRO A 58 1.17 6.89 20.96
C PRO A 58 0.77 6.32 22.33
N ALA A 59 -0.51 6.03 22.58
CA ALA A 59 -0.94 5.41 23.84
C ALA A 59 -0.42 3.97 24.01
N VAL A 60 -0.30 3.21 22.92
CA VAL A 60 0.29 1.86 22.93
C VAL A 60 1.80 1.96 23.12
N GLY A 61 2.47 2.86 22.39
CA GLY A 61 3.92 3.07 22.51
C GLY A 61 4.35 3.57 23.90
N ARG A 62 3.49 4.32 24.60
CA ARG A 62 3.69 4.73 26.00
C ARG A 62 3.27 3.67 27.04
N GLY A 63 2.66 2.56 26.62
CA GLY A 63 2.18 1.50 27.51
C GLY A 63 0.90 1.86 28.28
N GLU A 64 0.15 2.87 27.85
CA GLU A 64 -1.14 3.27 28.44
C GLU A 64 -2.28 2.33 28.02
N ILE A 65 -2.12 1.67 26.87
CA ILE A 65 -3.06 0.68 26.31
C ILE A 65 -2.30 -0.62 26.04
N THR A 66 -2.81 -1.72 26.58
CA THR A 66 -2.38 -3.07 26.24
C THR A 66 -3.30 -3.65 25.19
N LEU A 67 -2.72 -4.25 24.15
CA LEU A 67 -3.45 -4.89 23.05
C LEU A 67 -3.14 -6.39 23.03
N ASP A 68 -4.09 -7.17 22.52
CA ASP A 68 -3.89 -8.62 22.32
C ASP A 68 -2.78 -8.92 21.29
N ARG A 69 -2.62 -8.04 20.30
CA ARG A 69 -1.57 -8.10 19.27
C ARG A 69 -1.01 -6.71 19.02
N VAL A 70 0.32 -6.61 18.92
CA VAL A 70 1.01 -5.33 18.67
C VAL A 70 0.64 -4.69 17.33
N GLU A 71 0.31 -5.51 16.33
CA GLU A 71 -0.12 -5.05 15.00
C GLU A 71 -1.37 -4.17 15.05
N LEU A 72 -2.25 -4.37 16.04
CA LEU A 72 -3.47 -3.57 16.22
C LEU A 72 -3.17 -2.15 16.72
N GLY A 73 -1.94 -1.92 17.19
CA GLY A 73 -1.44 -0.61 17.58
C GLY A 73 -0.72 0.12 16.45
N VAL A 74 -0.57 -0.49 15.27
CA VAL A 74 0.15 0.13 14.15
C VAL A 74 -0.75 1.18 13.50
N ARG A 75 -0.23 2.40 13.42
CA ARG A 75 -0.85 3.46 12.63
C ARG A 75 -0.35 3.48 11.21
N LYS A 76 0.95 3.25 10.99
CA LYS A 76 1.57 3.35 9.66
C LYS A 76 2.78 2.46 9.51
N LEU A 77 2.96 1.94 8.30
CA LEU A 77 4.17 1.30 7.81
C LEU A 77 4.76 2.13 6.67
N PHE A 78 5.91 2.77 6.90
CA PHE A 78 6.52 3.72 5.99
C PHE A 78 7.57 3.07 5.09
N ARG A 79 7.66 3.54 3.84
CA ARG A 79 8.72 3.18 2.88
C ARG A 79 8.85 1.66 2.63
N MET A 80 7.80 0.89 2.88
CA MET A 80 7.84 -0.57 2.73
C MET A 80 8.27 -1.03 1.34
N ALA A 81 7.87 -0.35 0.27
CA ALA A 81 8.34 -0.68 -1.08
C ALA A 81 9.87 -0.56 -1.27
N ARG A 82 10.56 0.16 -0.37
CA ARG A 82 12.02 0.27 -0.35
C ARG A 82 12.68 -0.83 0.50
N HIS A 83 12.02 -1.29 1.55
CA HIS A 83 12.63 -2.14 2.59
C HIS A 83 12.06 -3.57 2.65
N ASN A 84 10.99 -3.84 1.90
CA ASN A 84 10.30 -5.11 1.89
C ASN A 84 9.98 -5.52 0.45
N ASP A 85 10.40 -6.73 0.07
CA ASP A 85 10.31 -7.20 -1.31
C ASP A 85 8.87 -7.50 -1.75
N PHE A 86 8.01 -7.96 -0.84
CA PHE A 86 6.59 -8.15 -1.13
C PHE A 86 5.92 -6.81 -1.45
N PHE A 87 6.11 -5.80 -0.59
CA PHE A 87 5.56 -4.46 -0.84
C PHE A 87 6.21 -3.74 -2.01
N ARG A 88 7.46 -4.06 -2.34
CA ARG A 88 8.10 -3.62 -3.58
C ARG A 88 7.37 -4.22 -4.77
N ALA A 89 7.19 -5.54 -4.82
CA ALA A 89 6.45 -6.19 -5.92
C ALA A 89 5.04 -5.60 -6.07
N LEU A 90 4.33 -5.38 -4.96
CA LEU A 90 3.01 -4.77 -4.95
C LEU A 90 3.02 -3.34 -5.51
N ALA A 91 3.92 -2.47 -5.04
CA ALA A 91 4.00 -1.08 -5.50
C ALA A 91 4.33 -0.95 -6.99
N PHE A 92 5.01 -1.95 -7.57
CA PHE A 92 5.34 -2.01 -9.00
C PHE A 92 4.43 -2.98 -9.77
N HIS A 93 3.28 -3.35 -9.24
CA HIS A 93 2.34 -4.25 -9.91
C HIS A 93 1.95 -3.65 -11.28
N PRO A 94 2.02 -4.40 -12.40
CA PRO A 94 1.79 -3.87 -13.75
C PRO A 94 0.46 -3.13 -13.92
N LYS A 95 -0.63 -3.64 -13.33
CA LYS A 95 -1.94 -2.96 -13.29
C LYS A 95 -1.84 -1.55 -12.66
N MET A 96 -1.16 -1.38 -11.52
CA MET A 96 -1.02 -0.08 -10.85
C MET A 96 -0.16 0.88 -11.66
N VAL A 97 0.97 0.40 -12.16
CA VAL A 97 1.89 1.21 -12.97
C VAL A 97 1.20 1.67 -14.26
N GLY A 98 0.51 0.77 -14.96
CA GLY A 98 -0.21 1.12 -16.19
C GLY A 98 -1.31 2.16 -15.98
N ILE A 99 -2.03 2.10 -14.86
CA ILE A 99 -3.01 3.13 -14.49
C ILE A 99 -2.30 4.46 -14.19
N ALA A 100 -1.23 4.44 -13.39
CA ALA A 100 -0.48 5.65 -13.06
C ALA A 100 0.08 6.33 -14.32
N GLU A 101 0.63 5.54 -15.25
CA GLU A 101 1.14 6.05 -16.52
C GLU A 101 0.03 6.61 -17.42
N ALA A 102 -1.15 5.98 -17.43
CA ALA A 102 -2.30 6.47 -18.19
C ALA A 102 -2.87 7.80 -17.65
N LEU A 103 -2.70 8.06 -16.35
CA LEU A 103 -3.21 9.26 -15.68
C LEU A 103 -2.19 10.41 -15.67
N VAL A 104 -0.92 10.11 -15.39
CA VAL A 104 0.12 11.11 -15.12
C VAL A 104 1.10 11.27 -16.28
N GLY A 105 1.18 10.29 -17.17
CA GLY A 105 2.16 10.20 -18.24
C GLY A 105 3.20 9.10 -18.00
N PRO A 106 4.02 8.78 -19.00
CA PRO A 106 5.00 7.69 -18.92
C PRO A 106 6.11 7.96 -17.88
N ASP A 107 6.88 6.91 -17.55
CA ASP A 107 8.10 6.99 -16.72
C ASP A 107 7.84 7.51 -15.29
N VAL A 108 6.74 7.04 -14.68
CA VAL A 108 6.39 7.40 -13.30
C VAL A 108 7.41 6.88 -12.28
N SER A 109 7.67 7.68 -11.24
CA SER A 109 8.55 7.32 -10.13
C SER A 109 7.77 7.21 -8.82
N LEU A 110 8.07 6.18 -8.02
CA LEU A 110 7.48 6.04 -6.69
C LEU A 110 8.08 7.07 -5.73
N PHE A 111 7.32 8.11 -5.40
CA PHE A 111 7.74 9.15 -4.46
C PHE A 111 7.72 8.67 -3.00
N GLN A 112 6.65 7.98 -2.60
CA GLN A 112 6.46 7.47 -1.24
C GLN A 112 5.55 6.24 -1.24
N SER A 113 5.82 5.31 -0.32
CA SER A 113 4.89 4.22 0.03
C SER A 113 4.55 4.30 1.51
N MET A 114 3.27 4.12 1.84
CA MET A 114 2.75 4.07 3.20
C MET A 114 1.58 3.11 3.24
N LEU A 115 1.50 2.26 4.26
CA LEU A 115 0.35 1.41 4.53
C LEU A 115 -0.22 1.76 5.90
N LEU A 116 -1.56 1.64 6.03
CA LEU A 116 -2.37 1.96 7.21
C LEU A 116 -2.52 3.47 7.49
#